data_AF-A0A7S2W311-F1
#
_entry.id   AF-A0A7S2W311-F1
#
_cell.length_a   1.000
_cell.length_b   1.000
_cell.length_c   1.000
_cell.angle_alpha   90.00
_cell.angle_beta   90.00
_cell.angle_gamma   90.00
#
_symmetry.space_group_name_H-M   'P 1'
#
loop_
_entity.id
_entity.type
_entity.pdbx_description
1 polymer ?
#
loop_
_entity_poly.entity_id
_entity_poly.type
_entity_poly.pdbx_seq_one_letter_code
_entity_poly.pdbx_strand_id
1 'polypeptide(L)'
;AAGWALRANLQTSALQIRERELNLFHDSLGSVGTQAALFAGFAFTALVEIELPHEPDSAALWTFSVLCLLTLVVNLNCVVHAISVSVWAPGLALRGATADSMIKAVEGMRDERLKAFFVGFIGTIFIQMSAASMAFVALPKTLASVMTAICFISILSTLHTC
;
A
#
# COMPACT_ATOMS: atom_id res chain seq x y z
N ALA A 1 19.63 4.11 -47.16
CA ALA A 1 18.20 3.98 -46.79
C ALA A 1 17.96 2.90 -45.72
N ALA A 2 18.52 1.68 -45.85
CA ALA A 2 18.27 0.57 -44.92
C ALA A 2 18.62 0.84 -43.43
N GLY A 3 19.64 1.64 -43.14
CA GLY A 3 20.03 1.96 -41.76
C GLY A 3 19.02 2.80 -40.97
N TRP A 4 18.21 3.63 -41.65
CA TRP A 4 17.18 4.44 -41.00
C TRP A 4 15.98 3.59 -40.57
N ALA A 5 15.56 2.64 -41.41
CA ALA A 5 14.50 1.70 -41.08
C ALA A 5 14.86 0.81 -39.89
N LEU A 6 16.12 0.35 -39.80
CA LEU A 6 16.59 -0.44 -38.66
C LEU A 6 16.57 0.38 -37.36
N ARG A 7 17.06 1.63 -37.38
CA ARG A 7 17.04 2.51 -36.20
C ARG A 7 15.62 2.83 -35.75
N ALA A 8 14.71 3.09 -36.70
CA ALA A 8 13.31 3.32 -36.40
C ALA A 8 12.67 2.08 -35.74
N ASN A 9 12.89 0.88 -36.30
CA ASN A 9 12.38 -0.37 -35.72
C ASN A 9 12.94 -0.66 -34.32
N LEU A 10 14.21 -0.33 -34.07
CA LEU A 10 14.81 -0.46 -32.74
C LEU A 10 14.20 0.53 -31.74
N GLN A 11 13.94 1.77 -32.16
CA GLN A 11 13.28 2.78 -31.32
C GLN A 11 11.85 2.39 -30.99
N THR A 12 11.07 1.89 -31.96
CA THR A 12 9.69 1.44 -31.70
C THR A 12 9.67 0.23 -30.76
N SER A 13 10.59 -0.72 -30.94
CA SER A 13 10.70 -1.88 -30.05
C SER A 13 11.07 -1.47 -28.63
N ALA A 14 12.00 -0.53 -28.47
CA ALA A 14 12.38 0.00 -27.16
C ALA A 14 11.22 0.75 -26.48
N LEU A 15 10.45 1.53 -27.23
CA LEU A 15 9.26 2.23 -26.71
C LEU A 15 8.19 1.24 -26.24
N GLN A 16 7.93 0.18 -27.02
CA GLN A 16 6.96 -0.87 -26.66
C GLN A 16 7.36 -1.60 -25.38
N ILE A 17 8.65 -1.83 -25.13
CA ILE A 17 9.13 -2.45 -23.89
C ILE A 17 8.86 -1.53 -22.71
N ARG A 18 9.15 -0.23 -22.83
CA ARG A 18 8.91 0.75 -21.75
C ARG A 18 7.43 0.96 -21.46
N GLU A 19 6.58 0.91 -22.47
CA GLU A 19 5.13 0.96 -22.30
C GLU A 19 4.62 -0.24 -21.50
N ARG A 20 5.15 -1.45 -21.76
CA ARG A 20 4.84 -2.63 -20.95
C ARG A 20 5.33 -2.49 -19.50
N GLU A 21 6.52 -1.95 -19.28
CA GLU A 21 7.03 -1.69 -17.92
C GLU A 21 6.16 -0.67 -17.17
N LEU A 22 5.74 0.40 -17.85
CA LEU A 22 4.84 1.42 -17.30
C LEU A 22 3.51 0.80 -16.85
N ASN A 23 2.89 -0.01 -17.72
CA ASN A 23 1.63 -0.69 -17.40
C ASN A 23 1.80 -1.68 -16.23
N LEU A 24 2.90 -2.42 -16.18
CA LEU A 24 3.20 -3.33 -15.07
C LEU A 24 3.30 -2.57 -13.73
N PHE A 25 3.99 -1.43 -13.71
CA PHE A 25 4.08 -0.61 -12.50
C PHE A 25 2.75 0.03 -12.14
N HIS A 26 1.96 0.44 -13.14
CA HIS A 26 0.64 1.01 -12.93
C HIS A 26 -0.30 0.00 -12.27
N ASP A 27 -0.34 -1.22 -12.79
CA ASP A 27 -1.16 -2.30 -12.26
C ASP A 27 -0.72 -2.70 -10.84
N SER A 28 0.60 -2.76 -10.59
CA SER A 28 1.12 -3.02 -9.25
C SER A 28 0.74 -1.91 -8.26
N LEU A 29 0.82 -0.64 -8.66
CA LEU A 29 0.44 0.49 -7.81
C LEU A 29 -1.06 0.50 -7.55
N GLY A 30 -1.87 0.17 -8.57
CA GLY A 30 -3.31 0.02 -8.45
C GLY A 30 -3.69 -1.05 -7.43
N SER A 31 -3.04 -2.23 -7.51
CA SER A 31 -3.26 -3.32 -6.53
C SER A 31 -2.93 -2.89 -5.10
N VAL A 32 -1.77 -2.23 -4.89
CA VAL A 32 -1.37 -1.72 -3.57
C VAL A 32 -2.36 -0.64 -3.07
N GLY A 33 -2.79 0.26 -3.95
CA GLY A 33 -3.79 1.29 -3.64
C GLY A 33 -5.13 0.69 -3.22
N THR A 34 -5.62 -0.33 -3.92
CA THR A 34 -6.86 -1.02 -3.55
C THR A 34 -6.74 -1.69 -2.18
N GLN A 35 -5.62 -2.37 -1.90
CA GLN A 35 -5.40 -3.02 -0.61
C GLN A 35 -5.33 -2.01 0.54
N ALA A 36 -4.59 -0.91 0.36
CA ALA A 36 -4.52 0.17 1.34
C ALA A 36 -5.91 0.79 1.61
N ALA A 37 -6.73 1.00 0.56
CA ALA A 37 -8.09 1.51 0.72
C ALA A 37 -8.98 0.55 1.53
N LEU A 38 -8.86 -0.76 1.32
CA LEU A 38 -9.58 -1.77 2.10
C LEU A 38 -9.17 -1.72 3.58
N PHE A 39 -7.87 -1.67 3.89
CA PHE A 39 -7.40 -1.57 5.27
C PHE A 39 -7.84 -0.28 5.96
N ALA A 40 -7.84 0.85 5.24
CA ALA A 40 -8.40 2.10 5.76
C ALA A 40 -9.90 1.98 6.07
N GLY A 41 -10.66 1.30 5.19
CA GLY A 41 -12.08 1.01 5.41
C GLY A 41 -12.32 0.14 6.63
N PHE A 42 -11.58 -0.96 6.79
CA PHE A 42 -11.69 -1.82 7.96
C PHE A 42 -11.34 -1.11 9.26
N ALA A 43 -10.29 -0.27 9.26
CA ALA A 43 -9.94 0.56 10.41
C ALA A 43 -11.06 1.55 10.74
N PHE A 44 -11.68 2.19 9.74
CA PHE A 44 -12.80 3.10 9.96
C PHE A 44 -14.02 2.39 10.54
N THR A 45 -14.43 1.25 9.97
CA THR A 45 -15.54 0.44 10.49
C THR A 45 -15.26 -0.01 11.92
N ALA A 46 -14.05 -0.48 12.20
CA ALA A 46 -13.65 -0.88 13.55
C ALA A 46 -13.74 0.29 14.55
N LEU A 47 -13.44 1.53 14.16
CA LEU A 47 -13.61 2.69 15.04
C LEU A 47 -15.08 3.04 15.31
N VAL A 48 -15.98 2.80 14.33
CA VAL A 48 -17.40 3.16 14.44
C VAL A 48 -18.22 2.11 15.18
N GLU A 49 -17.91 0.83 14.99
CA GLU A 49 -18.69 -0.29 15.53
C GLU A 49 -18.34 -0.68 16.98
N ILE A 50 -17.37 -0.03 17.62
CA ILE A 50 -16.96 -0.39 18.98
C ILE A 50 -18.01 0.03 20.00
N GLU A 51 -18.73 -0.96 20.52
CA GLU A 51 -19.49 -0.85 21.76
C GLU A 51 -18.53 -1.07 22.94
N LEU A 52 -18.27 -0.01 23.72
CA LEU A 52 -17.42 -0.11 24.92
C LEU A 52 -18.11 -0.97 25.99
N PRO A 53 -17.51 -2.09 26.44
CA PRO A 53 -17.95 -2.73 27.68
C PRO A 53 -17.68 -1.78 28.87
N HIS A 54 -18.55 -1.83 29.88
CA HIS A 54 -18.66 -0.83 30.96
C HIS A 54 -17.41 -0.68 31.86
N GLU A 55 -16.41 -1.56 31.76
CA GLU A 55 -15.14 -1.47 32.50
C GLU A 55 -13.94 -1.97 31.67
N PRO A 56 -13.40 -1.19 30.71
CA PRO A 56 -12.17 -1.55 30.03
C PRO A 56 -10.97 -0.89 30.73
N ASP A 57 -9.85 -1.62 30.79
CA ASP A 57 -8.54 -1.05 31.07
C ASP A 57 -8.31 0.12 30.10
N SER A 58 -8.34 1.36 30.61
CA SER A 58 -8.33 2.57 29.77
C SER A 58 -7.13 2.58 28.82
N ALA A 59 -5.99 2.04 29.25
CA ALA A 59 -4.78 1.99 28.44
C ALA A 59 -4.93 1.18 27.14
N ALA A 60 -5.57 0.00 27.19
CA ALA A 60 -5.73 -0.87 26.02
C ALA A 60 -6.64 -0.23 24.96
N LEU A 61 -7.71 0.43 25.42
CA LEU A 61 -8.62 1.15 24.55
C LEU A 61 -7.95 2.35 23.88
N TRP A 62 -7.19 3.15 24.64
CA TRP A 62 -6.40 4.24 24.08
C TRP A 62 -5.39 3.75 23.04
N THR A 63 -4.67 2.65 23.32
CA THR A 63 -3.72 2.08 22.35
C THR A 63 -4.41 1.61 21.08
N PHE A 64 -5.58 0.97 21.20
CA PHE A 64 -6.37 0.54 20.06
C PHE A 64 -6.78 1.73 19.19
N SER A 65 -7.41 2.75 19.78
CA SER A 65 -7.94 3.91 19.04
C SER A 65 -6.83 4.68 18.33
N VAL A 66 -5.67 4.86 18.99
CA VAL A 66 -4.50 5.54 18.39
C VAL A 66 -3.93 4.73 17.23
N LEU A 67 -3.75 3.41 17.39
CA LEU A 67 -3.23 2.54 16.32
C LEU A 67 -4.18 2.45 15.13
N CYS A 68 -5.49 2.44 15.39
CA CYS A 68 -6.50 2.39 14.34
C CYS A 68 -6.56 3.70 13.54
N LEU A 69 -6.50 4.85 14.23
CA LEU A 69 -6.39 6.16 13.57
C LEU A 69 -5.09 6.29 12.76
N LEU A 70 -3.97 5.83 13.30
CA LEU A 70 -2.68 5.84 12.59
C LEU A 70 -2.75 4.98 11.33
N THR A 71 -3.34 3.79 11.43
CA THR A 71 -3.59 2.89 10.30
C THR A 71 -4.41 3.59 9.22
N LEU A 72 -5.50 4.25 9.60
CA LEU A 72 -6.39 4.95 8.68
C LEU A 72 -5.66 6.06 7.93
N VAL A 73 -4.92 6.92 8.66
CA VAL A 73 -4.21 8.06 8.07
C VAL A 73 -3.08 7.60 7.14
N VAL A 74 -2.28 6.62 7.58
CA VAL A 74 -1.14 6.10 6.79
C VAL A 74 -1.62 5.42 5.51
N ASN A 75 -2.68 4.59 5.60
CA ASN A 75 -3.23 3.92 4.42
C ASN A 75 -3.93 4.89 3.47
N LEU A 76 -4.69 5.87 3.97
CA LEU A 76 -5.28 6.91 3.11
C LEU A 76 -4.21 7.74 2.40
N ASN A 77 -3.12 8.09 3.09
CA ASN A 77 -2.00 8.79 2.47
C ASN A 77 -1.35 7.93 1.36
N CYS A 78 -1.18 6.62 1.59
CA CYS A 78 -0.72 5.69 0.56
C CYS A 78 -1.65 5.64 -0.65
N VAL A 79 -2.97 5.64 -0.43
CA VAL A 79 -3.98 5.64 -1.52
C VAL A 79 -3.91 6.91 -2.35
N VAL A 80 -3.92 8.08 -1.71
CA VAL A 80 -3.83 9.37 -2.41
C VAL A 80 -2.55 9.46 -3.23
N HIS A 81 -1.46 8.96 -2.66
CA HIS A 81 -0.17 8.94 -3.33
C HIS A 81 -0.14 7.98 -4.53
N ALA A 82 -0.69 6.78 -4.37
CA ALA A 82 -0.82 5.82 -5.46
C ALA A 82 -1.68 6.37 -6.60
N ILE A 83 -2.80 7.03 -6.29
CA ILE A 83 -3.67 7.68 -7.29
C ILE A 83 -2.93 8.81 -8.01
N SER A 84 -2.16 9.62 -7.27
CA SER A 84 -1.44 10.75 -7.85
C SER A 84 -0.39 10.27 -8.86
N VAL A 85 0.36 9.23 -8.52
CA VAL A 85 1.38 8.63 -9.40
C VAL A 85 0.75 7.92 -10.60
N SER A 86 -0.34 7.18 -10.39
CA SER A 86 -1.01 6.43 -11.44
C SER A 86 -1.65 7.35 -12.49
N VAL A 87 -2.09 8.56 -12.12
CA VAL A 87 -2.65 9.54 -13.05
C VAL A 87 -1.55 10.37 -13.73
N TRP A 88 -0.53 10.83 -12.99
CA TRP A 88 0.46 11.77 -13.53
C TRP A 88 1.52 11.10 -14.41
N ALA A 89 1.91 9.85 -14.10
CA ALA A 89 2.93 9.15 -14.88
C ALA A 89 2.53 8.85 -16.35
N PRO A 90 1.34 8.29 -16.65
CA PRO A 90 0.90 8.13 -18.04
C PRO A 90 0.63 9.48 -18.71
N GLY A 91 0.19 10.49 -17.94
CA GLY A 91 0.05 11.86 -18.44
C GLY A 91 1.37 12.45 -18.96
N LEU A 92 2.48 12.17 -18.27
CA LEU A 92 3.82 12.58 -18.70
C LEU A 92 4.32 11.75 -19.90
N ALA A 93 3.99 10.45 -19.93
CA ALA A 93 4.33 9.57 -21.05
C ALA A 93 3.62 9.98 -22.36
N LEU A 94 2.34 10.35 -22.27
CA LEU A 94 1.53 10.77 -23.43
C LEU A 94 1.85 12.19 -23.94
N ARG A 95 2.25 13.11 -23.04
CA ARG A 95 2.57 14.52 -23.41
C ARG A 95 3.98 14.71 -23.95
N GLY A 96 4.89 13.77 -23.71
CA GLY A 96 6.28 13.92 -24.13
C GLY A 96 6.51 13.47 -25.57
N ALA A 97 7.05 14.35 -26.40
CA ALA A 97 7.33 14.10 -27.81
C ALA A 97 8.61 13.27 -28.06
N THR A 98 9.24 12.68 -27.05
CA THR A 98 10.60 12.10 -27.16
C THR A 98 10.76 10.87 -26.26
N ALA A 99 11.57 9.88 -26.67
CA ALA A 99 11.82 8.66 -25.90
C ALA A 99 12.29 8.89 -24.44
N ASP A 100 12.90 10.05 -24.17
CA ASP A 100 13.40 10.46 -22.85
C ASP A 100 12.27 10.69 -21.82
N SER A 101 11.11 11.24 -22.23
CA SER A 101 10.00 11.48 -21.31
C SER A 101 9.37 10.19 -20.80
N MET A 102 9.33 9.15 -21.64
CA MET A 102 8.83 7.83 -21.23
C MET A 102 9.81 7.15 -20.27
N ILE A 103 11.12 7.28 -20.48
CA ILE A 103 12.13 6.77 -19.54
C ILE A 103 11.97 7.44 -18.17
N LYS A 104 11.82 8.76 -18.16
CA LYS A 104 11.62 9.53 -16.92
C LYS A 104 10.32 9.17 -16.19
N ALA A 105 9.24 8.92 -16.93
CA ALA A 105 7.97 8.49 -16.34
C ALA A 105 8.08 7.09 -15.70
N VAL A 106 8.72 6.15 -16.38
CA VAL A 106 8.94 4.78 -15.87
C VAL A 106 9.84 4.78 -14.64
N GLU A 107 10.92 5.56 -14.66
CA GLU A 107 11.84 5.66 -13.52
C GLU A 107 11.19 6.34 -12.30
N GLY A 108 10.42 7.40 -12.53
CA GLY A 108 9.62 8.04 -11.48
C GLY A 108 8.60 7.09 -10.85
N MET A 109 7.89 6.30 -11.67
CA MET A 109 6.96 5.28 -11.14
C MET A 109 7.67 4.17 -10.36
N ARG A 110 8.83 3.73 -10.84
CA ARG A 110 9.61 2.67 -10.17
C ARG A 110 10.02 3.09 -8.76
N ASP A 111 10.54 4.30 -8.62
CA ASP A 111 11.02 4.80 -7.33
C ASP A 111 9.86 5.06 -6.37
N GLU A 112 8.72 5.52 -6.88
CA GLU A 112 7.55 5.79 -6.05
C GLU A 112 6.79 4.52 -5.65
N ARG A 113 6.86 3.47 -6.46
CA ARG A 113 6.31 2.14 -6.13
C ARG A 113 6.89 1.56 -4.86
N LEU A 114 8.21 1.64 -4.68
CA LEU A 114 8.85 1.12 -3.47
C LEU A 114 8.37 1.89 -2.23
N LYS A 115 8.27 3.21 -2.31
CA LYS A 115 7.77 4.03 -1.20
C LYS A 115 6.31 3.70 -0.89
N ALA A 116 5.43 3.62 -1.89
CA ALA A 116 4.03 3.24 -1.70
C ALA A 116 3.92 1.84 -1.06
N PHE A 117 4.75 0.89 -1.50
CA PHE A 117 4.81 -0.44 -0.90
C PHE A 117 5.22 -0.39 0.58
N PHE A 118 6.29 0.33 0.92
CA PHE A 118 6.74 0.45 2.32
C PHE A 118 5.70 1.15 3.21
N VAL A 119 5.07 2.23 2.74
CA VAL A 119 4.03 2.92 3.50
C VAL A 119 2.81 2.03 3.72
N GLY A 120 2.34 1.31 2.69
CA GLY A 120 1.25 0.35 2.82
C GLY A 120 1.59 -0.83 3.74
N PHE A 121 2.84 -1.31 3.69
CA PHE A 121 3.33 -2.37 4.56
C PHE A 121 3.33 -1.96 6.03
N ILE A 122 3.82 -0.76 6.33
CA ILE A 122 3.76 -0.17 7.68
C ILE A 122 2.31 -0.05 8.14
N GLY A 123 1.40 0.40 7.28
CA GLY A 123 -0.05 0.45 7.56
C GLY A 123 -0.64 -0.93 7.89
N THR A 124 -0.16 -1.98 7.23
CA THR A 124 -0.60 -3.37 7.47
C THR A 124 -0.08 -3.91 8.80
N ILE A 125 1.11 -3.51 9.24
CA ILE A 125 1.59 -3.86 10.59
C ILE A 125 0.74 -3.17 11.66
N PHE A 126 0.41 -1.89 11.47
CA PHE A 126 -0.41 -1.16 12.44
C PHE A 126 -1.82 -1.73 12.58
N ILE A 127 -2.46 -2.16 11.49
CA ILE A 127 -3.78 -2.79 11.59
C ILE A 127 -3.71 -4.11 12.36
N GLN A 128 -2.65 -4.91 12.16
CA GLN A 128 -2.44 -6.16 12.89
C GLN A 128 -2.22 -5.92 14.40
N MET A 129 -1.45 -4.89 14.75
CA MET A 129 -1.25 -4.48 16.14
C MET A 129 -2.56 -3.97 16.76
N SER A 130 -3.38 -3.22 16.01
CA SER A 130 -4.69 -2.78 16.47
C SER A 130 -5.61 -3.98 16.75
N ALA A 131 -5.64 -4.99 15.87
CA ALA A 131 -6.43 -6.20 16.07
C ALA A 131 -5.99 -6.99 17.32
N ALA A 132 -4.68 -7.07 17.59
CA ALA A 132 -4.15 -7.69 18.80
C ALA A 132 -4.59 -6.95 20.07
N SER A 133 -4.61 -5.61 20.05
CA SER A 133 -5.11 -4.82 21.18
C SER A 133 -6.62 -4.96 21.40
N MET A 134 -7.42 -5.04 20.32
CA MET A 134 -8.87 -5.26 20.41
C MET A 134 -9.21 -6.62 21.02
N ALA A 135 -8.43 -7.66 20.69
CA ALA A 135 -8.61 -9.00 21.25
C ALA A 135 -8.46 -9.04 22.79
N PHE A 136 -7.64 -8.15 23.38
CA PHE A 136 -7.51 -8.03 24.83
C PHE A 136 -8.72 -7.35 25.50
N VAL A 137 -9.42 -6.47 24.77
CA VAL A 137 -10.58 -5.74 25.29
C VAL A 137 -11.86 -6.58 25.21
N ALA A 138 -12.02 -7.37 24.14
CA ALA A 138 -13.27 -8.08 23.85
C ALA A 138 -13.37 -9.50 24.44
N LEU A 139 -12.25 -10.16 24.79
CA LEU A 139 -12.22 -11.59 25.11
C LEU A 139 -11.58 -11.91 26.47
N PRO A 140 -11.90 -13.07 27.06
CA PRO A 140 -11.23 -13.54 28.27
C PRO A 140 -9.73 -13.75 28.03
N LYS A 141 -8.92 -13.51 29.07
CA LYS A 141 -7.44 -13.44 29.02
C LYS A 141 -6.77 -14.63 28.35
N THR A 142 -7.35 -15.83 28.44
CA THR A 142 -6.83 -17.06 27.82
C THR A 142 -7.00 -17.10 26.31
N LEU A 143 -8.11 -16.58 25.78
CA LEU A 143 -8.33 -16.47 24.33
C LEU A 143 -7.52 -15.33 23.74
N ALA A 144 -7.40 -14.21 24.47
CA ALA A 144 -6.60 -13.06 24.05
C ALA A 144 -5.11 -13.42 23.84
N SER A 145 -4.52 -14.25 24.71
CA SER A 145 -3.12 -14.69 24.54
C SER A 145 -2.90 -15.54 23.28
N VAL A 146 -3.89 -16.33 22.88
CA VAL A 146 -3.80 -17.16 21.66
C VAL A 146 -3.91 -16.29 20.42
N MET A 147 -4.86 -15.36 20.37
CA MET A 147 -5.04 -14.46 19.23
C MET A 147 -3.84 -13.54 19.02
N THR A 148 -3.26 -13.04 20.11
CA THR A 148 -2.06 -12.20 20.02
C THR A 148 -0.85 -12.99 19.56
N ALA A 149 -0.66 -14.24 20.01
CA ALA A 149 0.39 -15.13 19.49
C ALA A 149 0.24 -15.39 17.98
N ILE A 150 -0.99 -15.61 17.49
CA ILE A 150 -1.25 -15.78 16.05
C ILE A 150 -0.89 -14.49 15.28
N CYS A 151 -1.25 -13.32 15.81
CA CYS A 151 -0.89 -12.04 15.21
C CYS A 151 0.63 -11.84 15.13
N PHE A 152 1.38 -12.22 16.18
CA PHE A 152 2.85 -12.16 16.18
C PHE A 152 3.48 -13.11 15.15
N ILE A 153 2.96 -14.32 14.99
CA ILE A 153 3.44 -15.27 13.97
C ILE A 153 3.18 -14.70 12.58
N SER A 154 2.00 -14.10 12.37
CA SER A 154 1.67 -13.44 11.11
C SER A 154 2.66 -12.31 10.79
N ILE A 155 2.97 -11.44 11.76
CA ILE A 155 3.95 -10.35 11.57
C ILE A 155 5.34 -10.89 11.23
N LEU A 156 5.80 -11.94 11.92
CA LEU A 156 7.10 -12.57 11.65
C LEU A 156 7.17 -13.18 10.25
N SER A 157 6.10 -13.85 9.81
CA SER A 157 6.00 -14.40 8.45
C SER A 157 6.04 -13.28 7.41
N THR A 158 5.30 -12.20 7.64
CA THR A 158 5.27 -11.02 6.77
C THR A 158 6.64 -10.34 6.70
N LEU A 159 7.40 -10.29 7.80
CA LEU A 159 8.75 -9.72 7.85
C LEU A 159 9.79 -10.59 7.12
N HIS A 160 9.68 -11.93 7.19
CA HIS A 160 10.58 -12.86 6.49
C HIS A 160 10.38 -12.88 4.97
N THR A 161 9.21 -12.42 4.50
CA THR A 161 8.86 -12.42 3.06
C THR A 161 9.37 -11.17 2.33
N CYS A 162 9.74 -10.10 3.06
CA CYS A 162 10.35 -8.89 2.51
C CYS A 162 11.88 -8.97 2.51
#